data_AF-A0A7S3I571-F1
#
_entry.id   AF-A0A7S3I571-F1
#
_cell.length_a   1.000
_cell.length_b   1.000
_cell.length_c   1.000
_cell.angle_alpha   90.00
_cell.angle_beta   90.00
_cell.angle_gamma   90.00
#
_symmetry.space_group_name_H-M   'P 1'
#
loop_
_entity.id
_entity.type
_entity.pdbx_description
1 polymer ?
#
loop_
_entity_poly.entity_id
_entity_poly.type
_entity_poly.pdbx_seq_one_letter_code
_entity_poly.pdbx_strand_id
1 'polypeptide(L)'
;MEREILMTLEFNIMTFSSYRFLQRFCKIAKARDQLFHLAQYLIELTLLEHRMLIYSPSKIAASALSLAIWILYREMGSWTPTLQQYTTYTAQDLRSCQRDMCILFRGIEVCSLHMVRRKFSLNRYSRVALIRLSQ
;
A
#
# COMPACT_ATOMS: atom_id res chain seq x y z
N MET A 1 25.69 15.87 -7.80
CA MET A 1 24.42 15.22 -7.44
C MET A 1 24.58 14.10 -6.40
N GLU A 2 25.20 12.95 -6.68
CA GLU A 2 25.28 11.85 -5.67
C GLU A 2 25.93 12.27 -4.35
N ARG A 3 27.16 12.81 -4.40
CA ARG A 3 27.87 13.31 -3.21
C ARG A 3 27.06 14.35 -2.43
N GLU A 4 26.38 15.27 -3.12
CA GLU A 4 25.60 16.33 -2.50
C GLU A 4 24.37 15.76 -1.77
N ILE A 5 23.70 14.77 -2.35
CA ILE A 5 22.56 14.08 -1.72
C ILE A 5 23.04 13.36 -0.45
N LEU A 6 24.14 12.60 -0.52
CA LEU A 6 24.67 11.87 0.64
C LEU A 6 25.10 12.80 1.78
N MET A 7 25.74 13.92 1.44
CA MET A 7 26.13 14.93 2.43
C MET A 7 24.89 15.61 3.04
N THR A 8 23.87 15.94 2.24
CA THR A 8 22.62 16.55 2.72
C THR A 8 21.86 15.63 3.67
N LEU A 9 21.90 14.32 3.42
CA LEU A 9 21.28 13.31 4.28
C LEU A 9 22.18 12.89 5.46
N GLU A 10 23.37 13.46 5.60
CA GLU A 10 24.36 13.07 6.63
C GLU A 10 24.66 11.55 6.60
N PHE A 11 24.66 10.96 5.40
CA PHE A 11 24.76 9.51 5.19
C PHE A 11 23.67 8.67 5.88
N ASN A 12 22.59 9.29 6.36
CA ASN A 12 21.41 8.62 6.92
C ASN A 12 20.48 8.11 5.81
N ILE A 13 20.87 6.99 5.18
CA ILE A 13 20.11 6.33 4.11
C ILE A 13 19.21 5.19 4.63
N MET A 14 19.28 4.88 5.93
CA MET A 14 18.62 3.74 6.56
C MET A 14 17.18 4.10 6.95
N THR A 15 16.30 4.24 5.96
CA THR A 15 14.88 4.52 6.17
C THR A 15 14.01 3.30 5.84
N PHE A 16 12.94 3.11 6.61
CA PHE A 16 11.99 2.02 6.35
C PHE A 16 10.91 2.47 5.36
N SER A 17 10.92 1.87 4.18
CA SER A 17 9.86 2.09 3.19
C SER A 17 8.57 1.36 3.57
N SER A 18 7.43 1.85 3.07
CA SER A 18 6.13 1.20 3.24
C SER A 18 6.15 -0.26 2.76
N TYR A 19 6.96 -0.57 1.75
CA TYR A 19 7.15 -1.94 1.26
C TYR A 19 7.74 -2.87 2.33
N ARG A 20 8.73 -2.41 3.12
CA ARG A 20 9.32 -3.22 4.20
C ARG A 20 8.32 -3.51 5.31
N PHE A 21 7.50 -2.52 5.67
CA PHE A 21 6.39 -2.73 6.62
C PHE A 21 5.36 -3.72 6.05
N LEU A 22 5.01 -3.62 4.77
CA LEU A 22 4.08 -4.53 4.13
C LEU A 22 4.59 -5.98 4.18
N GLN A 23 5.86 -6.23 3.86
CA GLN A 23 6.45 -7.57 3.95
C GLN A 23 6.29 -8.17 5.36
N ARG A 24 6.46 -7.36 6.42
CA ARG A 24 6.25 -7.80 7.80
C ARG A 24 4.77 -8.07 8.08
N PHE A 25 3.88 -7.17 7.72
CA PHE A 25 2.45 -7.29 8.01
C PHE A 25 1.79 -8.43 7.25
N CYS A 26 2.19 -8.68 6.00
CA CYS A 26 1.71 -9.82 5.20
C CYS A 26 2.12 -11.17 5.79
N LYS A 27 3.32 -11.28 6.38
CA LYS A 27 3.72 -12.51 7.10
C LYS A 27 2.80 -12.78 8.29
N ILE A 28 2.46 -11.75 9.06
CA ILE A 28 1.55 -11.85 10.21
C ILE A 28 0.14 -12.22 9.76
N ALA A 29 -0.35 -11.59 8.68
CA ALA A 29 -1.65 -11.87 8.09
C ALA A 29 -1.74 -13.23 7.37
N LYS A 30 -0.61 -13.96 7.23
CA LYS A 30 -0.50 -15.15 6.36
C LYS A 30 -1.05 -14.89 4.96
N ALA A 31 -0.69 -13.73 4.41
CA ALA A 31 -1.18 -13.25 3.13
C ALA A 31 -0.74 -14.17 1.98
N ARG A 32 -1.67 -14.48 1.07
CA ARG A 32 -1.36 -15.13 -0.22
C ARG A 32 -0.74 -14.13 -1.18
N ASP A 33 -0.07 -14.61 -2.22
CA ASP A 33 0.63 -13.78 -3.22
C ASP A 33 -0.27 -12.71 -3.85
N GLN A 34 -1.51 -13.06 -4.20
CA GLN A 34 -2.45 -12.10 -4.77
C GLN A 34 -2.77 -10.95 -3.82
N LEU A 35 -2.90 -11.22 -2.52
CA LEU A 35 -3.13 -10.19 -1.50
C LEU A 35 -1.89 -9.30 -1.35
N PHE A 36 -0.70 -9.91 -1.32
CA PHE A 36 0.56 -9.17 -1.27
C PHE A 36 0.73 -8.26 -2.48
N HIS A 37 0.52 -8.78 -3.70
CA HIS A 37 0.62 -8.01 -4.93
C HIS A 37 -0.38 -6.85 -4.98
N LEU A 38 -1.62 -7.06 -4.53
CA LEU A 38 -2.62 -5.99 -4.50
C LEU A 38 -2.25 -4.91 -3.48
N ALA A 39 -1.81 -5.30 -2.28
CA ALA A 39 -1.36 -4.33 -1.29
C ALA A 39 -0.11 -3.57 -1.78
N GLN A 40 0.83 -4.25 -2.44
CA GLN A 40 2.00 -3.62 -3.04
C GLN A 40 1.59 -2.63 -4.15
N TYR A 41 0.62 -3.00 -4.98
CA TYR A 41 0.07 -2.10 -6.00
C TYR A 41 -0.44 -0.82 -5.37
N LEU A 42 -1.29 -0.92 -4.33
CA LEU A 42 -1.82 0.22 -3.60
C LEU A 42 -0.73 1.13 -3.03
N ILE A 43 0.33 0.57 -2.43
CA ILE A 43 1.48 1.33 -1.93
C ILE A 43 2.20 2.06 -3.07
N GLU A 44 2.40 1.41 -4.22
CA GLU A 44 3.06 2.07 -5.35
C GLU A 44 2.21 3.21 -5.94
N LEU A 45 0.87 3.15 -5.81
CA LEU A 45 0.01 4.27 -6.18
C LEU A 45 0.21 5.49 -5.28
N THR A 46 0.44 5.27 -3.98
CA THR A 46 0.64 6.40 -3.06
C THR A 46 1.92 7.17 -3.35
N LEU A 47 2.91 6.53 -3.98
CA LEU A 47 4.16 7.18 -4.37
C LEU A 47 3.97 8.19 -5.52
N LEU A 48 2.88 8.07 -6.28
CA LEU A 48 2.56 8.98 -7.38
C LEU A 48 1.81 10.24 -6.92
N GLU A 49 1.26 10.24 -5.70
CA GLU A 49 0.42 11.33 -5.20
C GLU A 49 1.06 12.02 -3.99
N HIS A 50 1.34 13.31 -4.14
CA HIS A 50 1.99 14.11 -3.09
C HIS A 50 1.17 14.17 -1.79
N ARG A 51 -0.16 14.16 -1.89
CA ARG A 51 -1.07 14.22 -0.72
C ARG A 51 -0.86 13.06 0.25
N MET A 52 -0.32 11.93 -0.21
CA MET A 52 -0.08 10.76 0.64
C MET A 52 1.10 10.92 1.61
N LEU A 53 1.92 11.96 1.45
CA LEU A 53 3.05 12.26 2.35
C LEU A 53 2.61 12.61 3.78
N ILE A 54 1.34 12.94 4.00
CA ILE A 54 0.79 13.17 5.34
C ILE A 54 0.77 11.90 6.20
N TYR A 55 0.93 10.72 5.59
CA TYR A 55 0.88 9.43 6.27
C TYR A 55 2.28 8.82 6.43
N SER A 56 2.53 8.21 7.59
CA SER A 56 3.77 7.48 7.83
C SER A 56 3.86 6.21 6.96
N PRO A 57 5.07 5.74 6.61
CA PRO A 57 5.25 4.53 5.81
C PRO A 57 4.57 3.28 6.40
N SER A 58 4.58 3.15 7.73
CA SER A 58 3.90 2.04 8.42
C SER A 58 2.37 2.12 8.31
N LYS A 59 1.80 3.33 8.40
CA LYS A 59 0.37 3.57 8.25
C LYS A 59 -0.10 3.32 6.81
N ILE A 60 0.70 3.72 5.82
CA ILE A 60 0.47 3.40 4.40
C ILE A 60 0.44 1.87 4.22
N ALA A 61 1.43 1.15 4.75
CA ALA A 61 1.48 -0.31 4.61
C ALA A 61 0.28 -1.02 5.25
N ALA A 62 -0.10 -0.63 6.47
CA ALA A 62 -1.26 -1.20 7.17
C ALA A 62 -2.58 -0.88 6.44
N SER A 63 -2.74 0.34 5.94
CA SER A 63 -3.91 0.78 5.18
C SER A 63 -4.03 0.05 3.84
N ALA A 64 -2.91 -0.14 3.14
CA ALA A 64 -2.88 -0.87 1.88
C ALA A 64 -3.23 -2.36 2.07
N LEU A 65 -2.70 -3.00 3.13
CA LEU A 65 -3.02 -4.39 3.44
C LEU A 65 -4.51 -4.56 3.79
N SER A 66 -5.01 -3.74 4.71
CA SER A 66 -6.43 -3.80 5.12
C SER A 66 -7.38 -3.53 3.95
N LEU A 67 -7.07 -2.54 3.11
CA LEU A 67 -7.84 -2.25 1.91
C LEU A 67 -7.77 -3.43 0.91
N ALA A 68 -6.60 -4.01 0.68
CA ALA A 68 -6.46 -5.17 -0.20
C ALA A 68 -7.25 -6.40 0.30
N ILE A 69 -7.30 -6.63 1.61
CA ILE A 69 -8.14 -7.69 2.20
C ILE A 69 -9.61 -7.40 1.90
N TRP A 70 -10.06 -6.16 2.11
CA TRP A 70 -11.44 -5.76 1.83
C TRP A 70 -11.81 -5.94 0.34
N ILE A 71 -10.92 -5.56 -0.58
CA ILE A 71 -11.14 -5.69 -2.03
C ILE A 71 -11.26 -7.16 -2.45
N LEU A 72 -10.40 -8.04 -1.94
CA LEU A 72 -10.34 -9.44 -2.39
C LEU A 72 -11.39 -10.33 -1.73
N TYR A 73 -11.64 -10.15 -0.44
CA TYR A 73 -12.47 -11.07 0.34
C TYR A 73 -13.85 -10.50 0.67
N ARG A 74 -14.07 -9.19 0.45
CA ARG A 74 -15.31 -8.48 0.80
C ARG A 74 -15.71 -8.60 2.28
N GLU A 75 -14.77 -8.95 3.15
CA GLU A 75 -15.02 -9.08 4.59
C GLU A 75 -14.98 -7.70 5.25
N MET A 76 -16.16 -7.18 5.63
CA MET A 76 -16.28 -6.05 6.56
C MET A 76 -15.83 -6.53 7.95
N GLY A 77 -14.63 -6.14 8.38
CA GLY A 77 -14.06 -6.54 9.68
C GLY A 77 -12.67 -7.16 9.62
N SER A 78 -11.98 -7.07 8.48
CA SER A 78 -10.69 -7.71 8.19
C SER A 78 -9.50 -7.39 9.10
N TRP A 79 -9.64 -6.41 10.02
CA TRP A 79 -8.54 -6.05 10.91
C TRP A 79 -8.57 -6.91 12.17
N THR A 80 -7.85 -8.03 12.11
CA THR A 80 -7.78 -8.99 13.22
C THR A 80 -7.09 -8.39 14.44
N PRO A 81 -7.42 -8.85 15.67
CA PRO A 81 -6.74 -8.42 16.89
C PRO A 81 -5.22 -8.62 16.81
N THR A 82 -4.77 -9.71 16.18
CA THR A 82 -3.35 -9.98 15.92
C THR A 82 -2.71 -8.88 15.07
N LEU A 83 -3.36 -8.46 13.98
CA LEU A 83 -2.85 -7.37 13.16
C LEU A 83 -2.79 -6.06 13.94
N GLN A 84 -3.82 -5.73 14.72
CA GLN A 84 -3.80 -4.54 15.56
C GLN A 84 -2.65 -4.57 16.58
N GLN A 85 -2.40 -5.73 17.22
CA GLN A 85 -1.31 -5.87 18.18
C GLN A 85 0.07 -5.63 17.55
N TYR A 86 0.34 -6.16 16.36
CA TYR A 86 1.65 -6.05 15.72
C TYR A 86 1.86 -4.77 14.89
N THR A 87 0.77 -4.13 14.44
CA THR A 87 0.82 -2.88 13.68
C THR A 87 0.60 -1.65 14.54
N THR A 88 0.07 -1.82 15.76
CA THR A 88 -0.36 -0.77 16.69
C THR A 88 -1.47 0.16 16.19
N TYR A 89 -2.06 -0.14 15.03
CA TYR A 89 -3.14 0.66 14.45
C TYR A 89 -4.48 -0.03 14.61
N THR A 90 -5.50 0.74 14.98
CA THR A 90 -6.89 0.30 14.93
C THR A 90 -7.46 0.49 13.53
N ALA A 91 -8.59 -0.16 13.25
CA ALA A 91 -9.33 0.09 12.00
C ALA A 91 -9.76 1.57 11.86
N GLN A 92 -9.93 2.32 12.96
CA GLN A 92 -10.26 3.74 12.94
C GLN A 92 -9.08 4.60 12.51
N ASP A 93 -7.87 4.26 12.93
CA ASP A 93 -6.66 5.01 12.59
C ASP A 93 -6.37 4.95 11.09
N LEU A 94 -6.69 3.82 10.44
CA LEU A 94 -6.41 3.57 9.03
C LEU A 94 -7.44 4.21 8.08
N ARG A 95 -8.63 4.59 8.57
CA ARG A 95 -9.75 5.02 7.71
C ARG A 95 -9.42 6.16 6.75
N SER A 96 -8.70 7.18 7.23
CA SER A 96 -8.35 8.34 6.40
C SER A 96 -7.42 7.94 5.26
N CYS A 97 -6.34 7.22 5.57
CA CYS A 97 -5.39 6.73 4.56
C CYS A 97 -6.04 5.74 3.59
N GLN A 98 -6.92 4.86 4.06
CA GLN A 98 -7.69 3.94 3.19
C GLN A 98 -8.59 4.70 2.22
N ARG A 99 -9.29 5.74 2.69
CA ARG A 99 -10.15 6.57 1.85
C ARG A 99 -9.36 7.23 0.73
N ASP A 100 -8.22 7.83 1.06
CA ASP A 100 -7.37 8.49 0.06
C ASP A 100 -6.80 7.47 -0.94
N MET A 101 -6.38 6.29 -0.48
CA MET A 101 -5.98 5.19 -1.36
C MET A 101 -7.10 4.71 -2.27
N CYS A 102 -8.34 4.62 -1.77
CA CYS A 102 -9.50 4.25 -2.59
C CYS A 102 -9.74 5.27 -3.70
N ILE A 103 -9.61 6.56 -3.40
CA ILE A 103 -9.75 7.64 -4.40
C ILE A 103 -8.68 7.46 -5.49
N LEU A 104 -7.43 7.23 -5.10
CA LEU A 104 -6.33 6.97 -6.05
C LEU A 104 -6.58 5.74 -6.91
N PHE A 105 -7.03 4.64 -6.30
CA PHE A 105 -7.31 3.39 -7.01
C PHE A 105 -8.43 3.58 -8.05
N ARG A 106 -9.49 4.33 -7.72
CA ARG A 106 -10.60 4.63 -8.64
C ARG A 106 -10.21 5.63 -9.73
N GLY A 107 -9.41 6.65 -9.40
CA GLY A 107 -9.00 7.71 -10.32
C GLY A 107 -7.97 7.27 -11.37
N ILE A 108 -7.46 6.04 -11.30
CA ILE A 108 -6.31 5.61 -12.08
C ILE A 108 -6.55 5.47 -13.58
N GLU A 109 -7.81 5.41 -14.01
CA GLU A 109 -8.19 5.45 -15.42
C GLU A 109 -7.97 6.82 -16.05
N VAL A 110 -7.93 7.87 -15.24
CA VAL A 110 -7.77 9.27 -15.67
C VAL A 110 -6.31 9.73 -15.56
N CYS A 111 -5.49 9.06 -14.74
CA CYS A 111 -4.10 9.43 -14.52
C CYS A 111 -3.21 9.08 -15.72
N SER A 112 -2.40 10.04 -16.19
CA SER A 112 -1.41 9.86 -17.28
C SER A 112 -0.29 8.85 -16.95
N LEU A 113 -0.06 8.57 -15.67
CA LEU A 113 1.01 7.71 -15.18
C LEU A 113 0.58 6.23 -15.16
N HIS A 114 0.46 5.63 -16.35
CA HIS A 114 0.00 4.25 -16.52
C HIS A 114 1.04 3.16 -16.19
N MET A 115 2.29 3.52 -15.90
CA MET A 115 3.38 2.54 -15.76
C MET A 115 3.19 1.59 -14.57
N VAL A 116 2.72 2.10 -13.43
CA VAL A 116 2.44 1.27 -12.25
C VAL A 116 1.30 0.30 -12.57
N ARG A 117 0.21 0.76 -13.21
CA ARG A 117 -0.88 -0.12 -13.66
C ARG A 117 -0.37 -1.20 -14.62
N ARG A 118 0.43 -0.84 -15.62
CA ARG A 118 1.02 -1.79 -16.60
C ARG A 118 1.87 -2.86 -15.90
N LYS A 119 2.70 -2.47 -14.92
CA LYS A 119 3.51 -3.39 -14.12
C LYS A 119 2.63 -4.43 -13.41
N PHE A 120 1.61 -3.98 -12.69
CA PHE A 120 0.72 -4.85 -11.91
C PHE A 120 -0.38 -5.56 -12.72
N SER A 121 -0.48 -5.28 -14.02
CA SER A 121 -1.29 -6.07 -14.97
C SER A 121 -0.59 -7.33 -15.45
N LEU A 122 0.72 -7.48 -15.19
CA LEU A 122 1.48 -8.67 -15.62
C LEU A 122 1.13 -9.90 -14.76
N ASN A 123 1.28 -11.09 -15.35
CA ASN A 123 0.96 -12.36 -14.68
C ASN A 123 1.76 -12.58 -13.38
N ARG A 124 3.04 -12.17 -13.37
CA ARG A 124 3.92 -12.26 -12.18
C ARG A 124 3.42 -11.45 -10.98
N TYR A 125 2.52 -10.48 -11.19
CA TYR A 125 1.88 -9.68 -10.13
C TYR A 125 0.40 -10.07 -9.97
N SER A 126 0.03 -11.30 -10.32
CA SER A 126 -1.34 -11.83 -10.23
C SER A 126 -2.40 -10.99 -10.95
N ARG A 127 -1.98 -10.14 -11.91
CA ARG A 127 -2.85 -9.21 -12.66
C ARG A 127 -3.76 -8.35 -11.77
N VAL A 128 -3.32 -8.00 -10.56
CA VAL A 128 -4.12 -7.31 -9.55
C VAL A 128 -4.62 -5.93 -9.99
N ALA A 129 -3.94 -5.28 -10.94
CA ALA A 129 -4.37 -4.01 -11.50
C ALA A 129 -5.63 -4.11 -12.39
N LEU A 130 -6.06 -5.33 -12.75
CA LEU A 130 -7.28 -5.57 -13.53
C LEU A 130 -8.51 -5.81 -12.64
N ILE A 131 -8.33 -5.90 -11.32
CA ILE A 131 -9.43 -6.07 -10.37
C ILE A 131 -10.28 -4.80 -10.37
N ARG A 132 -11.57 -4.93 -10.68
CA ARG A 132 -12.54 -3.83 -10.61
C ARG A 132 -13.22 -3.84 -9.26
N LEU A 133 -13.30 -2.67 -8.62
CA LEU A 133 -14.21 -2.46 -7.49
C LEU A 133 -15.63 -2.52 -8.06
N SER A 134 -16.43 -3.50 -7.63
CA SER A 134 -17.88 -3.45 -7.87
C SER A 134 -18.45 -2.19 -7.22
N GLN A 135 -19.34 -1.50 -7.94
CA GLN A 135 -20.07 -0.32 -7.44
C GLN A 135 -20.75 -0.59 -6.09
#